data_AF-A0A6J4S7P2-F1
#
_entry.id   AF-A0A6J4S7P2-F1
#
_cell.length_a   1.000
_cell.length_b   1.000
_cell.length_c   1.000
_cell.angle_alpha   90.00
_cell.angle_beta   90.00
_cell.angle_gamma   90.00
#
_symmetry.space_group_name_H-M   'P 1'
#
loop_
_entity.id
_entity.type
_entity.pdbx_description
1 polymer ?
#
loop_
_entity_poly.entity_id
_entity_poly.type
_entity_poly.pdbx_seq_one_letter_code
_entity_poly.pdbx_strand_id
1 'polypeptide(L)'
;MVGGVALARDGEIEAAGVAVTRVEFRPATGAVLDAYVATGEWEGRAGGYAIQGRGAALVRAISGDYLNVVGLPVALLLDLVPGLQAGSA
;
A
#
# COMPACT_ATOMS: atom_id res chain seq x y z
N MET A 1 5.41 1.85 5.29
CA MET A 1 4.84 0.66 4.61
C MET A 1 5.97 0.00 3.84
N VAL A 2 6.10 -1.32 3.99
CA VAL A 2 7.01 -2.15 3.20
C VAL A 2 6.15 -3.19 2.49
N GLY A 3 6.21 -3.19 1.16
CA GLY A 3 5.48 -4.13 0.30
C GLY A 3 6.46 -4.91 -0.55
N GLY A 4 6.12 -6.16 -0.86
CA GLY A 4 6.94 -7.05 -1.66
C GLY A 4 6.17 -7.61 -2.85
N VAL A 5 6.87 -7.84 -3.95
CA VAL A 5 6.34 -8.54 -5.13
C VAL A 5 7.32 -9.65 -5.48
N ALA A 6 6.77 -10.82 -5.81
CA ALA A 6 7.52 -11.94 -6.35
C ALA A 6 6.78 -12.50 -7.56
N LEU A 7 7.48 -12.69 -8.67
CA LEU A 7 7.02 -13.44 -9.83
C LEU A 7 7.55 -14.87 -9.68
N ALA A 8 6.64 -15.85 -9.68
CA ALA A 8 6.98 -17.26 -9.64
C ALA A 8 6.36 -18.01 -10.81
N ARG A 9 7.11 -18.95 -11.38
CA ARG A 9 6.69 -19.84 -12.48
C ARG A 9 7.23 -21.23 -12.20
N ASP A 10 6.39 -22.24 -12.41
CA ASP A 10 6.74 -23.65 -12.24
C ASP A 10 7.38 -23.99 -10.87
N GLY A 11 6.97 -23.27 -9.82
CA GLY A 11 7.45 -23.46 -8.45
C GLY A 11 8.71 -22.65 -8.10
N GLU A 12 9.32 -21.96 -9.06
CA GLU A 12 10.55 -21.17 -8.88
C GLU A 12 10.26 -19.66 -8.90
N ILE A 13 10.98 -18.89 -8.08
CA ILE A 13 10.89 -17.42 -8.08
C ILE A 13 11.82 -16.89 -9.18
N GLU A 14 11.24 -16.34 -10.25
CA GLU A 14 11.99 -15.76 -11.37
C GLU A 14 12.51 -14.36 -11.05
N ALA A 15 11.74 -13.57 -10.29
CA ALA A 15 12.12 -12.23 -9.87
C ALA A 15 11.38 -11.83 -8.59
N ALA A 16 12.02 -11.03 -7.73
CA ALA A 16 11.39 -10.48 -6.55
C ALA A 16 11.99 -9.11 -6.19
N GLY A 17 11.19 -8.29 -5.51
CA GLY A 17 11.63 -6.98 -5.05
C GLY A 17 10.79 -6.46 -3.89
N VAL A 18 11.26 -5.37 -3.30
CA VAL A 18 10.61 -4.69 -2.18
C VAL A 18 10.48 -3.21 -2.48
N ALA A 19 9.32 -2.64 -2.18
CA ALA A 19 9.05 -1.22 -2.23
C ALA A 19 8.86 -0.68 -0.82
N VAL A 20 9.51 0.44 -0.51
CA VAL A 20 9.40 1.12 0.79
C VAL A 20 8.73 2.46 0.58
N THR A 21 7.73 2.75 1.38
CA THR A 21 7.02 4.03 1.33
C THR A 21 6.81 4.56 2.74
N ARG A 22 7.30 5.77 2.99
CA ARG A 22 7.11 6.45 4.26
C ARG A 22 5.73 7.09 4.27
N VAL A 23 4.94 6.79 5.30
CA VAL A 23 3.63 7.40 5.55
C VAL A 23 3.76 8.20 6.85
N GLU A 24 3.56 9.50 6.76
CA GLU A 24 3.56 10.39 7.92
C GLU A 24 2.12 10.65 8.35
N PHE A 25 1.81 10.35 9.61
CA PHE A 25 0.50 10.59 10.19
C PHE A 25 0.42 12.00 10.77
N ARG A 26 -0.79 12.57 10.77
CA ARG A 26 -1.08 13.79 11.52
C ARG A 26 -1.10 13.48 13.01
N PRO A 27 -0.76 14.46 13.87
CA PRO A 27 -1.19 14.39 15.26
C PRO A 27 -2.71 14.22 15.31
N ALA A 28 -3.18 13.20 16.02
CA ALA A 28 -4.60 12.90 16.17
C ALA A 28 -4.98 12.96 17.65
N THR A 29 -6.10 13.61 17.95
CA THR A 29 -6.70 13.58 19.30
C THR A 29 -7.50 12.30 19.47
N GLY A 30 -7.81 11.93 20.72
CA GLY A 30 -8.68 10.79 21.01
C GLY A 30 -9.99 10.84 20.22
N ALA A 31 -10.65 12.01 20.19
CA ALA A 31 -11.90 12.21 19.44
C ALA A 31 -11.78 11.92 17.93
N VAL A 32 -10.64 12.26 17.30
CA VAL A 32 -10.41 11.94 15.88
C VAL A 32 -10.23 10.45 15.68
N LEU A 33 -9.51 9.79 16.59
CA LEU A 33 -9.29 8.35 16.54
C LEU A 33 -10.60 7.58 16.81
N ASP A 34 -11.39 7.99 17.80
CA ASP A 34 -12.69 7.39 18.12
C ASP A 34 -13.65 7.52 16.93
N ALA A 35 -13.70 8.70 16.30
CA ALA A 35 -14.50 8.92 15.11
C ALA A 35 -14.06 8.04 13.94
N TYR A 36 -12.75 7.78 13.79
CA TYR A 36 -12.24 6.86 12.79
C TYR A 36 -12.54 5.39 13.10
N VAL A 37 -12.35 4.96 14.35
CA VAL A 37 -12.65 3.59 14.79
C VAL A 37 -14.13 3.27 14.59
N ALA A 38 -15.02 4.23 14.86
CA ALA A 38 -16.46 4.10 14.63
C ALA A 38 -16.85 3.86 13.16
N THR A 39 -15.95 4.10 12.20
CA THR A 39 -16.20 3.83 10.78
C THR A 39 -16.07 2.35 10.41
N GLY A 40 -15.37 1.55 11.22
CA GLY A 40 -15.02 0.16 10.89
C GLY A 40 -13.99 -0.01 9.77
N GLU A 41 -13.52 1.05 9.10
CA GLU A 41 -12.58 0.95 7.97
C GLU A 41 -11.22 0.33 8.35
N TRP A 42 -10.87 0.37 9.63
CA TRP A 42 -9.65 -0.19 10.18
C TRP A 42 -9.67 -1.72 10.26
N GLU A 43 -10.86 -2.34 10.26
CA GLU A 43 -10.99 -3.77 10.45
C GLU A 43 -10.32 -4.54 9.30
N GLY A 44 -9.52 -5.56 9.67
CA GLY A 44 -8.75 -6.35 8.71
C GLY A 44 -7.58 -5.60 8.04
N ARG A 45 -7.27 -4.37 8.46
CA ARG A 45 -6.15 -3.59 7.92
C ARG A 45 -4.94 -3.63 8.84
N ALA A 46 -3.80 -4.07 8.30
CA ALA A 46 -2.53 -3.98 9.03
C ALA A 46 -2.23 -2.52 9.38
N GLY A 47 -1.92 -2.26 10.66
CA GLY A 47 -1.71 -0.90 11.17
C GLY A 47 -2.99 -0.15 11.54
N GLY A 48 -4.17 -0.79 11.44
CA GLY A 48 -5.44 -0.24 11.92
C GLY A 48 -5.89 1.01 11.16
N TYR A 49 -5.50 1.16 9.89
CA TYR A 49 -6.01 2.21 9.02
C TYR A 49 -6.06 1.79 7.55
N ALA A 50 -6.92 2.43 6.78
CA ALA A 50 -6.96 2.35 5.32
C ALA A 50 -6.65 3.72 4.71
N ILE A 51 -5.66 3.80 3.82
CA ILE A 51 -5.37 5.07 3.14
C ILE A 51 -6.41 5.43 2.08
N GLN A 52 -7.26 4.47 1.71
CA GLN A 52 -8.43 4.68 0.88
C GLN A 52 -9.64 4.89 1.81
N GLY A 53 -10.41 5.96 1.58
CA GLY A 53 -11.57 6.29 2.41
C GLY A 53 -11.24 7.32 3.50
N ARG A 54 -11.91 7.19 4.65
CA ARG A 54 -11.82 8.15 5.76
C ARG A 54 -10.46 8.13 6.44
N GLY A 55 -9.75 7.00 6.42
CA GLY A 55 -8.40 6.90 6.98
C GLY A 55 -7.37 7.78 6.27
N ALA A 56 -7.63 8.24 5.04
CA ALA A 56 -6.81 9.24 4.35
C ALA A 56 -6.68 10.55 5.15
N ALA A 57 -7.71 10.92 5.92
CA ALA A 57 -7.71 12.12 6.76
C ALA A 57 -6.67 12.05 7.90
N LEU A 58 -6.23 10.84 8.30
CA LEU A 58 -5.19 10.64 9.31
C LEU A 58 -3.78 10.87 8.75
N VAL A 59 -3.61 10.86 7.43
CA VAL A 59 -2.31 10.96 6.77
C VAL A 59 -1.96 12.43 6.48
N ARG A 60 -0.74 12.82 6.86
CA ARG A 60 -0.15 14.12 6.57
C ARG A 60 0.55 14.12 5.21
N ALA A 61 1.39 13.13 4.97
CA ALA A 61 2.22 13.05 3.77
C ALA A 61 2.63 11.60 3.47
N ILE A 62 2.98 11.37 2.20
CA ILE A 62 3.56 10.12 1.71
C ILE A 62 4.85 10.47 0.97
N SER A 63 5.89 9.68 1.17
CA SER A 63 7.14 9.74 0.40
C SER A 63 7.47 8.34 -0.10
N GLY A 64 7.33 8.14 -1.41
CA GLY A 64 7.40 6.85 -2.08
C GLY A 64 6.16 6.59 -2.95
N ASP A 65 5.85 5.32 -3.18
CA ASP A 65 4.75 4.88 -4.05
C ASP A 65 3.42 4.78 -3.29
N TYR A 66 2.40 5.53 -3.74
CA TYR A 66 1.06 5.45 -3.17
C TYR A 66 0.42 4.06 -3.34
N LEU A 67 0.62 3.41 -4.50
CA LEU A 67 0.01 2.12 -4.80
C LEU A 67 0.59 1.01 -3.91
N ASN A 68 1.86 1.14 -3.53
CA ASN A 68 2.45 0.33 -2.47
C ASN A 68 1.66 0.48 -1.15
N VAL A 69 1.30 1.70 -0.73
CA VAL A 69 0.49 1.91 0.49
C VAL A 69 -0.91 1.34 0.36
N VAL A 70 -1.50 1.34 -0.85
CA VAL A 70 -2.79 0.70 -1.13
C VAL A 70 -2.68 -0.83 -0.99
N GLY A 71 -1.53 -1.41 -1.35
CA GLY A 71 -1.23 -2.83 -1.13
C GLY A 71 -0.49 -3.53 -2.27
N LEU A 72 -0.29 -2.87 -3.41
CA LEU A 72 0.47 -3.44 -4.54
C LEU A 72 1.41 -2.38 -5.12
N PRO A 73 2.74 -2.54 -4.99
CA PRO A 73 3.69 -1.58 -5.57
C PRO A 73 3.78 -1.76 -7.09
N VAL A 74 2.88 -1.12 -7.82
CA VAL A 74 2.72 -1.32 -9.28
C VAL A 74 3.96 -0.89 -10.04
N ALA A 75 4.64 0.18 -9.62
CA ALA A 75 5.89 0.58 -10.27
C ALA A 75 6.94 -0.56 -10.21
N LEU A 76 7.14 -1.14 -9.03
CA LEU A 76 8.03 -2.29 -8.85
C LEU A 76 7.54 -3.51 -9.64
N LEU A 77 6.23 -3.79 -9.67
CA LEU A 77 5.68 -4.89 -10.46
C LEU A 77 6.01 -4.76 -11.94
N LEU A 78 5.88 -3.55 -12.51
CA LEU A 78 6.17 -3.29 -13.92
C LEU A 78 7.68 -3.35 -14.21
N ASP A 79 8.53 -2.97 -13.26
CA ASP A 79 9.99 -3.14 -13.37
C ASP A 79 10.38 -4.63 -13.38
N LEU A 80 9.72 -5.46 -12.55
CA LEU A 80 9.96 -6.90 -12.48
C LEU A 80 9.36 -7.66 -13.68
N VAL A 81 8.26 -7.16 -14.25
CA VAL A 81 7.54 -7.80 -15.35
C VAL A 81 7.20 -6.79 -16.46
N PRO A 82 8.19 -6.34 -17.26
CA PRO A 82 7.97 -5.29 -18.27
C PRO A 82 6.88 -5.62 -19.30
N GLY A 83 6.68 -6.92 -19.57
CA GLY A 83 5.66 -7.41 -20.49
C GLY A 83 4.21 -7.11 -20.08
N LEU A 84 3.94 -6.76 -18.81
CA LEU A 84 2.61 -6.35 -18.34
C LEU A 84 2.16 -4.98 -18.89
N GLN A 85 3.10 -4.14 -19.33
CA GLN A 85 2.79 -2.83 -19.92
C GLN A 85 2.29 -2.94 -21.37
N ALA A 86 2.70 -4.00 -22.06
CA ALA A 86 2.21 -4.33 -23.38
C ALA A 86 0.86 -5.03 -23.23
N GLY A 87 -0.20 -4.24 -23.13
CA GLY A 87 -1.56 -4.76 -23.30
C GLY A 87 -1.61 -5.59 -24.58
N SER A 88 -2.18 -6.79 -24.49
CA SER A 88 -2.44 -7.67 -25.63
C SER A 88 -3.07 -6.87 -26.77
N ALA A 89 -2.29 -6.65 -27.83
CA ALA A 89 -2.76 -6.29 -29.16
C ALA A 89 -3.05 -7.58 -29.94
#